data_AF-A0A1C6TSD8-F1
#
_entry.id   AF-A0A1C6TSD8-F1
#
_cell.length_a   1.000
_cell.length_b   1.000
_cell.length_c   1.000
_cell.angle_alpha   90.00
_cell.angle_beta   90.00
_cell.angle_gamma   90.00
#
_symmetry.space_group_name_H-M   'P 1'
#
loop_
_entity.id
_entity.type
_entity.pdbx_description
1 polymer ?
#
loop_
_entity_poly.entity_id
_entity_poly.type
_entity_poly.pdbx_seq_one_letter_code
_entity_poly.pdbx_strand_id
1 'polypeptide(L)'
;MANDGSTTPPSLATWAEVDPARFPFDPVEVPALVRTVPPAVGQSDLWAWTEAVSAVLCDRFGPWAYRWYWAPDEWRQWDWISSFPPPAEAPTLAVDSLLAWRRWLEGVAERFDRFLPLLDPVKAARPGDLAATWESAVADLMRLAVAPVADDDSWQGWCRMVLRWLLTATGVPAETAETLVDTAVDKRFDDWVPLRASDVADVAERLTRDVLSLAGIEPAAVTDNWPDSWPQSWPTWRATNTTGHG
;
A
#
# COMPACT_ATOMS: atom_id res chain seq x y z
N MET A 1 23.29 -17.30 -29.80
CA MET A 1 23.06 -15.91 -29.36
C MET A 1 21.90 -15.95 -28.39
N ALA A 2 22.20 -16.09 -27.10
CA ALA A 2 21.18 -16.05 -26.05
C ALA A 2 20.93 -14.56 -25.74
N ASN A 3 19.68 -14.13 -25.85
CA ASN A 3 19.27 -12.82 -25.38
C ASN A 3 19.28 -12.89 -23.85
N ASP A 4 20.34 -12.34 -23.25
CA ASP A 4 20.46 -12.08 -21.82
C ASP A 4 19.58 -10.85 -21.51
N GLY A 5 18.26 -11.06 -21.61
CA GLY A 5 17.27 -10.10 -21.17
C GLY A 5 17.11 -10.28 -19.67
N SER A 6 18.06 -9.78 -18.88
CA SER A 6 17.80 -9.50 -17.48
C SER A 6 16.74 -8.39 -17.43
N THR A 7 15.47 -8.76 -17.59
CA THR A 7 14.34 -7.84 -17.42
C THR A 7 14.37 -7.42 -15.96
N THR A 8 14.80 -6.19 -15.70
CA THR A 8 14.76 -5.64 -14.35
C THR A 8 13.32 -5.77 -13.83
N PRO A 9 13.13 -6.31 -12.61
CA PRO A 9 11.81 -6.36 -11.97
C PRO A 9 11.13 -5.00 -12.05
N PRO A 10 9.82 -4.91 -12.32
CA PRO A 10 9.12 -3.65 -12.18
C PRO A 10 9.27 -3.15 -10.74
N SER A 11 9.57 -1.86 -10.60
CA SER A 11 9.78 -1.23 -9.29
C SER A 11 8.49 -1.14 -8.47
N LEU A 12 7.35 -1.03 -9.14
CA LEU A 12 6.03 -0.74 -8.56
C LEU A 12 6.05 0.52 -7.68
N ALA A 13 6.86 1.50 -8.07
CA ALA A 13 7.11 2.72 -7.32
C ALA A 13 5.95 3.71 -7.37
N THR A 14 5.11 3.63 -8.42
CA THR A 14 4.03 4.59 -8.67
C THR A 14 2.67 3.92 -8.77
N TRP A 15 1.61 4.63 -8.38
CA TRP A 15 0.24 4.13 -8.56
C TRP A 15 -0.06 3.78 -10.03
N ALA A 16 0.50 4.55 -10.96
CA ALA A 16 0.36 4.35 -12.39
C ALA A 16 0.78 2.95 -12.88
N GLU A 17 1.73 2.30 -12.20
CA GLU A 17 2.23 0.97 -12.54
C GLU A 17 1.37 -0.16 -11.98
N VAL A 18 0.64 0.11 -10.90
CA VAL A 18 -0.11 -0.91 -10.14
C VAL A 18 -1.63 -0.75 -10.22
N ASP A 19 -2.13 0.35 -10.77
CA ASP A 19 -3.56 0.65 -10.88
C ASP A 19 -4.28 -0.46 -11.67
N PRO A 20 -5.13 -1.26 -11.01
CA PRO A 20 -5.79 -2.39 -11.64
C PRO A 20 -6.69 -1.97 -12.81
N ALA A 21 -7.23 -0.75 -12.82
CA ALA A 21 -8.10 -0.26 -13.87
C ALA A 21 -7.38 -0.03 -15.20
N ARG A 22 -6.04 0.11 -15.18
CA ARG A 22 -5.23 0.35 -16.38
C ARG A 22 -4.88 -0.92 -17.13
N PHE A 23 -5.11 -2.09 -16.53
CA PHE A 23 -4.67 -3.37 -17.04
C PHE A 23 -5.84 -4.35 -17.17
N PRO A 24 -6.20 -4.75 -18.41
CA PRO A 24 -7.20 -5.79 -18.63
C PRO A 24 -6.80 -7.08 -17.91
N PHE A 25 -7.76 -7.69 -17.22
CA PHE A 25 -7.54 -8.90 -16.45
C PHE A 25 -8.67 -9.89 -16.69
N ASP A 26 -8.31 -11.13 -17.05
CA ASP A 26 -9.23 -12.26 -17.11
C ASP A 26 -8.71 -13.34 -16.13
N PRO A 27 -9.41 -13.58 -15.01
CA PRO A 27 -9.00 -14.58 -14.03
C PRO A 27 -9.00 -16.01 -14.59
N VAL A 28 -9.73 -16.28 -15.68
CA VAL A 28 -9.81 -17.61 -16.29
C VAL A 28 -8.49 -18.01 -16.96
N GLU A 29 -7.70 -17.04 -17.44
CA GLU A 29 -6.42 -17.29 -18.09
C GLU A 29 -5.29 -17.64 -17.10
N VAL A 30 -5.39 -17.17 -15.85
CA VAL A 30 -4.32 -17.27 -14.84
C VAL A 30 -3.84 -18.71 -14.62
N PRO A 31 -4.71 -19.73 -14.41
CA PRO A 31 -4.25 -21.09 -14.17
C PRO A 31 -3.50 -21.69 -15.36
N ALA A 32 -3.84 -21.30 -16.59
CA ALA A 32 -3.16 -21.78 -17.78
C ALA A 32 -1.74 -21.20 -17.86
N LEU A 33 -1.59 -19.91 -17.56
CA LEU A 33 -0.31 -19.21 -17.58
C LEU A 33 0.65 -19.72 -16.49
N VAL A 34 0.18 -19.87 -15.25
CA VAL A 34 1.02 -20.38 -14.15
C VAL A 34 1.54 -21.79 -14.46
N ARG A 35 0.73 -22.65 -15.11
CA ARG A 35 1.14 -24.02 -15.49
C ARG A 35 2.19 -24.07 -16.61
N THR A 36 2.41 -22.98 -17.34
CA THR A 36 3.50 -22.92 -18.35
C THR A 36 4.88 -22.95 -17.71
N VAL A 37 4.97 -22.60 -16.42
CA VAL A 37 6.20 -22.59 -15.63
C VAL A 37 6.15 -23.78 -14.65
N PRO A 38 6.88 -24.88 -14.92
CA PRO A 38 6.86 -26.04 -14.04
C PRO A 38 7.47 -25.70 -12.68
N PRO A 39 6.85 -26.12 -11.56
CA PRO A 39 7.38 -25.90 -10.23
C PRO A 39 8.71 -26.64 -10.08
N ALA A 40 9.73 -25.92 -9.60
CA ALA A 40 11.06 -26.47 -9.37
C ALA A 40 11.21 -27.00 -7.92
N VAL A 41 12.27 -27.74 -7.63
CA VAL A 41 12.41 -28.50 -6.37
C VAL A 41 13.50 -27.90 -5.48
N GLY A 42 13.14 -27.44 -4.28
CA GLY A 42 14.08 -26.90 -3.29
C GLY A 42 14.13 -25.37 -3.27
N GLN A 43 14.59 -24.77 -2.16
CA GLN A 43 14.36 -23.34 -1.88
C GLN A 43 14.85 -22.34 -2.94
N SER A 44 16.09 -22.48 -3.43
CA SER A 44 16.62 -21.61 -4.51
C SER A 44 15.83 -21.73 -5.81
N ASP A 45 15.38 -22.95 -6.11
CA ASP A 45 14.61 -23.29 -7.28
C ASP A 45 13.18 -22.72 -7.21
N LEU A 46 12.65 -22.54 -5.99
CA LEU A 46 11.34 -21.96 -5.74
C LEU A 46 11.31 -20.45 -5.91
N TRP A 47 12.36 -19.75 -5.46
CA TRP A 47 12.49 -18.32 -5.77
C TRP A 47 12.57 -18.10 -7.29
N ALA A 48 13.36 -18.91 -7.99
CA ALA A 48 13.45 -18.87 -9.44
C ALA A 48 12.10 -19.16 -10.12
N TRP A 49 11.32 -20.11 -9.60
CA TRP A 49 9.97 -20.40 -10.07
C TRP A 49 9.02 -19.22 -9.86
N THR A 50 9.00 -18.63 -8.66
CA THR A 50 8.16 -17.46 -8.34
C THR A 50 8.47 -16.29 -9.27
N GLU A 51 9.75 -15.99 -9.49
CA GLU A 51 10.18 -14.92 -10.39
C GLU A 51 9.81 -15.22 -11.86
N ALA A 52 9.92 -16.48 -12.30
CA ALA A 52 9.48 -16.90 -13.63
C ALA A 52 7.96 -16.79 -13.81
N VAL A 53 7.16 -17.17 -12.81
CA VAL A 53 5.71 -16.96 -12.81
C VAL A 53 5.38 -15.47 -12.83
N SER A 54 6.04 -14.66 -12.00
CA SER A 54 5.89 -13.20 -12.00
C SER A 54 6.18 -12.58 -13.36
N ALA A 55 7.22 -13.03 -14.06
CA ALA A 55 7.53 -12.56 -15.41
C ALA A 55 6.39 -12.89 -16.41
N VAL A 56 5.91 -14.13 -16.44
CA VAL A 56 4.80 -14.54 -17.33
C VAL A 56 3.51 -13.76 -17.03
N LEU A 57 3.18 -13.56 -15.76
CA LEU A 57 2.00 -12.80 -15.36
C LEU A 57 2.16 -11.31 -15.67
N CYS A 58 3.34 -10.73 -15.44
CA CYS A 58 3.66 -9.34 -15.75
C CYS A 58 3.58 -9.07 -17.25
N ASP A 59 4.09 -9.98 -18.09
CA ASP A 59 4.02 -9.85 -19.55
C ASP A 59 2.56 -9.85 -20.05
N ARG A 60 1.68 -10.64 -19.40
CA ARG A 60 0.28 -10.77 -19.82
C ARG A 60 -0.64 -9.69 -19.26
N PHE A 61 -0.49 -9.38 -17.98
CA PHE A 61 -1.42 -8.55 -17.21
C PHE A 61 -0.82 -7.21 -16.79
N GLY A 62 0.47 -6.96 -17.08
CA GLY A 62 1.16 -5.73 -16.72
C GLY A 62 1.85 -5.76 -15.36
N PRO A 63 2.59 -4.68 -15.01
CA PRO A 63 3.50 -4.63 -13.87
C PRO A 63 2.88 -4.99 -12.52
N TRP A 64 1.61 -4.63 -12.29
CA TRP A 64 0.90 -4.93 -11.05
C TRP A 64 0.95 -6.42 -10.69
N ALA A 65 1.05 -7.32 -11.67
CA ALA A 65 1.01 -8.77 -11.44
C ALA A 65 2.34 -9.35 -10.92
N TYR A 66 3.43 -8.57 -10.81
CA TYR A 66 4.77 -9.10 -10.47
C TYR A 66 4.95 -9.50 -8.99
N ARG A 67 4.21 -8.90 -8.06
CA ARG A 67 4.33 -9.12 -6.61
C ARG A 67 3.12 -9.83 -6.00
N TRP A 68 2.55 -10.79 -6.73
CA TRP A 68 1.40 -11.57 -6.28
C TRP A 68 1.64 -12.32 -4.97
N TYR A 69 2.90 -12.68 -4.66
CA TYR A 69 3.34 -13.31 -3.41
C TYR A 69 3.49 -12.34 -2.23
N TRP A 70 3.04 -11.08 -2.39
CA TRP A 70 2.81 -10.13 -1.31
C TRP A 70 1.32 -10.03 -1.02
N ALA A 71 0.51 -11.05 -1.29
CA ALA A 71 -0.93 -10.90 -1.12
C ALA A 71 -1.29 -10.76 0.37
N PRO A 72 -2.32 -9.96 0.70
CA PRO A 72 -2.81 -9.83 2.06
C PRO A 72 -3.44 -11.12 2.59
N ASP A 73 -3.31 -11.36 3.92
CA ASP A 73 -3.71 -12.58 4.67
C ASP A 73 -2.69 -13.75 4.63
N GLU A 74 -1.46 -13.49 4.20
CA GLU A 74 -0.37 -14.46 4.06
C GLU A 74 0.52 -14.66 5.31
N TRP A 75 0.20 -14.12 6.49
CA TRP A 75 0.91 -14.54 7.73
C TRP A 75 0.49 -15.96 8.19
N ARG A 76 -0.52 -16.57 7.55
CA ARG A 76 -0.73 -18.04 7.52
C ARG A 76 0.15 -18.76 6.48
N GLN A 77 0.92 -18.00 5.70
CA GLN A 77 1.76 -18.43 4.58
C GLN A 77 3.19 -17.84 4.70
N TRP A 78 3.63 -17.42 5.88
CA TRP A 78 5.07 -17.17 6.14
C TRP A 78 5.92 -18.43 5.89
N ASP A 79 5.25 -19.59 5.88
CA ASP A 79 5.70 -20.89 5.40
C ASP A 79 5.91 -20.96 3.86
N TRP A 80 5.54 -19.96 3.06
CA TRP A 80 5.64 -20.05 1.60
C TRP A 80 7.10 -20.03 1.10
N ILE A 81 7.92 -19.10 1.59
CA ILE A 81 9.35 -19.01 1.23
C ILE A 81 10.22 -19.81 2.21
N SER A 82 9.76 -20.00 3.45
CA SER A 82 10.52 -20.71 4.49
C SER A 82 10.25 -22.22 4.53
N SER A 83 9.06 -22.69 4.09
CA SER A 83 8.65 -24.11 4.16
C SER A 83 8.03 -24.70 2.88
N PHE A 84 7.63 -23.89 1.90
CA PHE A 84 6.99 -24.13 0.59
C PHE A 84 5.93 -25.25 0.52
N PRO A 85 4.75 -25.01 -0.07
CA PRO A 85 3.78 -26.08 -0.28
C PRO A 85 4.36 -27.20 -1.17
N PRO A 86 3.81 -28.42 -1.15
CA PRO A 86 4.20 -29.45 -2.12
C PRO A 86 4.17 -28.90 -3.56
N PRO A 87 5.14 -29.23 -4.44
CA PRO A 87 5.21 -28.70 -5.81
C PRO A 87 3.90 -28.85 -6.62
N ALA A 88 3.08 -29.86 -6.31
CA ALA A 88 1.78 -30.08 -6.95
C ALA A 88 0.72 -29.02 -6.59
N GLU A 89 0.82 -28.38 -5.42
CA GLU A 89 -0.13 -27.39 -4.90
C GLU A 89 0.26 -25.96 -5.28
N ALA A 90 1.55 -25.73 -5.53
CA ALA A 90 2.11 -24.41 -5.82
C ALA A 90 1.37 -23.63 -6.93
N PRO A 91 0.98 -24.23 -8.08
CA PRO A 91 0.28 -23.48 -9.11
C PRO A 91 -1.09 -22.93 -8.67
N THR A 92 -1.84 -23.71 -7.89
CA THR A 92 -3.17 -23.29 -7.40
C THR A 92 -3.03 -22.11 -6.44
N LEU A 93 -2.08 -22.21 -5.52
CA LEU A 93 -1.83 -21.18 -4.54
C LEU A 93 -1.29 -19.88 -5.18
N ALA A 94 -0.44 -19.96 -6.22
CA ALA A 94 -0.04 -18.79 -6.98
C ALA A 94 -1.22 -18.07 -7.68
N VAL A 95 -2.20 -18.84 -8.18
CA VAL A 95 -3.45 -18.25 -8.70
C VAL A 95 -4.20 -17.53 -7.59
N ASP A 96 -4.39 -18.18 -6.44
CA ASP A 96 -5.12 -17.61 -5.32
C ASP A 96 -4.47 -16.33 -4.77
N SER A 97 -3.14 -16.32 -4.65
CA SER A 97 -2.34 -15.16 -4.23
C SER A 97 -2.45 -14.02 -5.25
N LEU A 98 -2.36 -14.28 -6.56
CA LEU A 98 -2.57 -13.23 -7.57
C LEU A 98 -3.98 -12.61 -7.48
N LEU A 99 -5.01 -13.43 -7.26
CA LEU A 99 -6.38 -12.96 -7.11
C LEU A 99 -6.59 -12.18 -5.80
N ALA A 100 -5.93 -12.57 -4.72
CA ALA A 100 -5.94 -11.85 -3.46
C ALA A 100 -5.23 -10.49 -3.59
N TRP A 101 -4.06 -10.47 -4.22
CA TRP A 101 -3.32 -9.27 -4.54
C TRP A 101 -4.14 -8.29 -5.39
N ARG A 102 -4.78 -8.78 -6.46
CA ARG A 102 -5.67 -7.98 -7.31
C ARG A 102 -6.81 -7.34 -6.53
N ARG A 103 -7.52 -8.13 -5.71
CA ARG A 103 -8.63 -7.65 -4.88
C ARG A 103 -8.18 -6.56 -3.90
N TRP A 104 -6.98 -6.68 -3.35
CA TRP A 104 -6.45 -5.66 -2.46
C TRP A 104 -6.10 -4.37 -3.20
N LEU A 105 -5.46 -4.45 -4.37
CA LEU A 105 -5.22 -3.30 -5.24
C LEU A 105 -6.53 -2.59 -5.63
N GLU A 106 -7.60 -3.34 -5.88
CA GLU A 106 -8.93 -2.77 -6.12
C GLU A 106 -9.48 -2.04 -4.88
N GLY A 107 -9.22 -2.55 -3.68
CA GLY A 107 -9.53 -1.84 -2.43
C GLY A 107 -8.71 -0.55 -2.22
N VAL A 108 -7.46 -0.50 -2.71
CA VAL A 108 -6.66 0.74 -2.76
C VAL A 108 -7.26 1.70 -3.79
N ALA A 109 -7.62 1.22 -4.98
CA ALA A 109 -8.22 2.03 -6.04
C ALA A 109 -9.52 2.70 -5.58
N GLU A 110 -10.41 1.96 -4.89
CA GLU A 110 -11.66 2.51 -4.34
C GLU A 110 -11.40 3.67 -3.36
N ARG A 111 -10.34 3.59 -2.56
CA ARG A 111 -9.91 4.69 -1.67
C ARG A 111 -9.39 5.88 -2.46
N PHE A 112 -8.62 5.63 -3.51
CA PHE A 112 -8.09 6.69 -4.36
C PHE A 112 -9.21 7.42 -5.09
N ASP A 113 -10.20 6.70 -5.64
CA ASP A 113 -11.39 7.30 -6.26
C ASP A 113 -12.18 8.19 -5.28
N ARG A 114 -12.25 7.77 -4.02
CA ARG A 114 -12.91 8.53 -2.94
C ARG A 114 -12.12 9.76 -2.51
N PHE A 115 -10.80 9.65 -2.35
CA PHE A 115 -9.99 10.71 -1.75
C PHE A 115 -9.34 11.66 -2.77
N LEU A 116 -8.79 11.17 -3.89
CA LEU A 116 -8.04 12.01 -4.84
C LEU A 116 -8.82 13.25 -5.31
N PRO A 117 -10.13 13.19 -5.63
CA PRO A 117 -10.87 14.38 -6.03
C PRO A 117 -10.98 15.46 -4.95
N LEU A 118 -10.81 15.07 -3.67
CA LEU A 118 -10.92 15.93 -2.49
C LEU A 118 -9.57 16.48 -2.02
N LEU A 119 -8.46 15.90 -2.49
CA LEU A 119 -7.10 16.34 -2.18
C LEU A 119 -6.59 17.46 -3.09
N ASP A 120 -7.41 17.90 -4.05
CA ASP A 120 -7.13 19.01 -4.96
C ASP A 120 -7.22 20.36 -4.22
N PRO A 121 -6.10 21.09 -4.05
CA PRO A 121 -6.10 22.38 -3.36
C PRO A 121 -6.99 23.43 -4.02
N VAL A 122 -7.22 23.33 -5.33
CA VAL A 122 -8.05 24.28 -6.08
C VAL A 122 -9.53 24.08 -5.78
N LYS A 123 -9.93 22.87 -5.40
CA LYS A 123 -11.32 22.52 -5.06
C LYS A 123 -11.62 22.67 -3.57
N ALA A 124 -10.59 22.78 -2.73
CA ALA A 124 -10.77 22.94 -1.29
C ALA A 124 -11.38 24.31 -0.96
N ALA A 125 -12.48 24.30 -0.19
CA ALA A 125 -13.13 25.53 0.25
C ALA A 125 -12.28 26.32 1.25
N ARG A 126 -11.50 25.61 2.09
CA ARG A 126 -10.56 26.19 3.06
C ARG A 126 -9.32 25.29 3.23
N PRO A 127 -8.14 25.85 3.54
CA PRO A 127 -6.93 25.06 3.80
C PRO A 127 -7.07 24.03 4.94
N GLY A 128 -7.82 24.37 6.01
CA GLY A 128 -8.08 23.43 7.11
C GLY A 128 -8.92 22.22 6.70
N ASP A 129 -9.84 22.38 5.75
CA ASP A 129 -10.65 21.28 5.22
C ASP A 129 -9.78 20.35 4.35
N LEU A 130 -8.79 20.91 3.65
CA LEU A 130 -7.83 20.16 2.86
C LEU A 130 -6.90 19.33 3.75
N ALA A 131 -6.35 19.92 4.81
CA ALA A 131 -5.48 19.21 5.76
C ALA A 131 -6.22 18.04 6.43
N ALA A 132 -7.44 18.28 6.94
CA ALA A 132 -8.25 17.22 7.54
C ALA A 132 -8.58 16.09 6.56
N THR A 133 -8.76 16.41 5.27
CA THR A 133 -9.01 15.41 4.23
C THR A 133 -7.76 14.60 3.92
N TRP A 134 -6.59 15.24 3.84
CA TRP A 134 -5.29 14.56 3.71
C TRP A 134 -5.04 13.61 4.88
N GLU A 135 -5.20 14.08 6.12
CA GLU A 135 -5.03 13.25 7.31
C GLU A 135 -5.98 12.03 7.30
N SER A 136 -7.23 12.24 6.88
CA SER A 136 -8.23 11.17 6.77
C SER A 136 -7.85 10.15 5.70
N ALA A 137 -7.36 10.60 4.54
CA ALA A 137 -6.91 9.73 3.46
C ALA A 137 -5.72 8.88 3.90
N VAL A 138 -4.70 9.50 4.51
CA VAL A 138 -3.51 8.82 5.03
C VAL A 138 -3.90 7.78 6.08
N ALA A 139 -4.74 8.15 7.05
CA ALA A 139 -5.17 7.24 8.10
C ALA A 139 -6.02 6.06 7.57
N ASP A 140 -6.89 6.29 6.58
CA ASP A 140 -7.70 5.22 5.96
C ASP A 140 -6.82 4.24 5.17
N LEU A 141 -5.83 4.75 4.43
CA LEU A 141 -4.90 3.92 3.66
C LEU A 141 -3.95 3.13 4.55
N MET A 142 -3.43 3.71 5.63
CA MET A 142 -2.64 2.97 6.61
C MET A 142 -3.46 1.83 7.20
N ARG A 143 -4.73 2.06 7.58
CA ARG A 143 -5.58 0.97 8.09
C ARG A 143 -5.81 -0.13 7.06
N LEU A 144 -6.01 0.21 5.79
CA LEU A 144 -6.12 -0.78 4.71
C LEU A 144 -4.81 -1.57 4.54
N ALA A 145 -3.67 -0.90 4.58
CA ALA A 145 -2.36 -1.51 4.40
C ALA A 145 -1.99 -2.46 5.55
N VAL A 146 -2.42 -2.17 6.77
CA VAL A 146 -2.04 -2.91 7.98
C VAL A 146 -3.04 -4.03 8.30
N ALA A 147 -4.31 -3.91 7.89
CA ALA A 147 -5.33 -4.94 8.13
C ALA A 147 -4.87 -6.38 7.83
N PRO A 148 -4.08 -6.65 6.78
CA PRO A 148 -3.62 -7.99 6.46
C PRO A 148 -2.36 -8.45 7.20
N VAL A 149 -1.61 -7.53 7.82
CA VAL A 149 -0.27 -7.74 8.38
C VAL A 149 -0.15 -7.23 9.81
N ALA A 150 -1.29 -7.06 10.50
CA ALA A 150 -1.34 -6.40 11.81
C ALA A 150 -0.50 -7.12 12.89
N ASP A 151 -0.28 -8.43 12.73
CA ASP A 151 0.52 -9.28 13.62
C ASP A 151 1.91 -9.61 13.05
N ASP A 152 2.32 -8.96 11.95
CA ASP A 152 3.55 -9.20 11.19
C ASP A 152 4.49 -7.98 11.29
N ASP A 153 5.80 -8.21 11.26
CA ASP A 153 6.88 -7.23 11.34
C ASP A 153 7.00 -6.32 10.10
N SER A 154 6.12 -6.46 9.12
CA SER A 154 6.21 -5.80 7.82
C SER A 154 5.26 -4.61 7.59
N TRP A 155 4.41 -4.25 8.56
CA TRP A 155 3.37 -3.22 8.36
C TRP A 155 3.92 -1.87 7.87
N GLN A 156 5.15 -1.51 8.26
CA GLN A 156 5.82 -0.28 7.84
C GLN A 156 6.05 -0.26 6.33
N GLY A 157 6.48 -1.39 5.75
CA GLY A 157 6.70 -1.52 4.32
C GLY A 157 5.41 -1.33 3.52
N TRP A 158 4.32 -1.93 4.01
CA TRP A 158 2.99 -1.80 3.41
C TRP A 158 2.47 -0.36 3.48
N CYS A 159 2.58 0.29 4.64
CA CYS A 159 2.25 1.71 4.79
C CYS A 159 3.09 2.59 3.85
N ARG A 160 4.42 2.40 3.81
CA ARG A 160 5.29 3.19 2.93
C ARG A 160 4.92 3.00 1.45
N MET A 161 4.55 1.79 1.04
CA MET A 161 4.12 1.49 -0.32
C MET A 161 2.84 2.26 -0.70
N VAL A 162 1.75 2.11 0.07
CA VAL A 162 0.48 2.76 -0.28
C VAL A 162 0.53 4.28 -0.20
N LEU A 163 1.32 4.83 0.72
CA LEU A 163 1.47 6.28 0.86
C LEU A 163 2.29 6.87 -0.30
N ARG A 164 3.34 6.18 -0.78
CA ARG A 164 4.05 6.59 -2.00
C ARG A 164 3.13 6.56 -3.22
N TRP A 165 2.25 5.56 -3.32
CA TRP A 165 1.25 5.51 -4.40
C TRP A 165 0.25 6.66 -4.31
N LEU A 166 -0.22 7.03 -3.11
CA LEU A 166 -1.11 8.18 -2.95
C LEU A 166 -0.44 9.47 -3.46
N LEU A 167 0.79 9.73 -3.04
CA LEU A 167 1.53 10.92 -3.43
C LEU A 167 1.81 10.96 -4.94
N THR A 168 2.19 9.83 -5.53
CA THR A 168 2.41 9.78 -6.99
C THR A 168 1.11 9.93 -7.77
N ALA A 169 -0.03 9.48 -7.22
CA ALA A 169 -1.34 9.71 -7.81
C ALA A 169 -1.81 11.17 -7.74
N THR A 170 -1.33 11.96 -6.76
CA THR A 170 -1.55 13.42 -6.71
C THR A 170 -0.53 14.23 -7.54
N GLY A 171 0.41 13.56 -8.20
CA GLY A 171 1.40 14.18 -9.08
C GLY A 171 2.73 14.53 -8.41
N VAL A 172 2.95 14.12 -7.16
CA VAL A 172 4.27 14.26 -6.51
C VAL A 172 5.27 13.29 -7.18
N PRO A 173 6.47 13.75 -7.58
CA PRO A 173 7.49 12.88 -8.15
C PRO A 173 7.86 11.73 -7.21
N ALA A 174 8.17 10.54 -7.76
CA ALA A 174 8.41 9.32 -6.97
C ALA A 174 9.54 9.47 -5.93
N GLU A 175 10.66 10.10 -6.29
CA GLU A 175 11.79 10.33 -5.36
C GLU A 175 11.40 11.27 -4.20
N THR A 176 10.58 12.28 -4.48
CA THR A 176 10.05 13.19 -3.46
C THR A 176 9.04 12.47 -2.58
N ALA A 177 8.14 11.67 -3.18
CA ALA A 177 7.17 10.88 -2.45
C ALA A 177 7.85 9.89 -1.49
N GLU A 178 8.92 9.23 -1.92
CA GLU A 178 9.74 8.35 -1.07
C GLU A 178 10.34 9.10 0.11
N THR A 179 11.00 10.24 -0.14
CA THR A 179 11.60 11.06 0.92
C THR A 179 10.57 11.53 1.96
N LEU A 180 9.40 11.98 1.52
CA LEU A 180 8.32 12.43 2.40
C LEU A 180 7.79 11.29 3.26
N VAL A 181 7.57 10.13 2.66
CA VAL A 181 7.02 8.95 3.34
C VAL A 181 8.03 8.36 4.33
N ASP A 182 9.31 8.27 3.98
CA ASP A 182 10.36 7.78 4.88
C ASP A 182 10.59 8.75 6.05
N THR A 183 10.36 10.04 5.84
CA THR A 183 10.40 11.03 6.91
C THR A 183 9.18 10.92 7.84
N ALA A 184 8.00 10.59 7.32
CA ALA A 184 6.79 10.44 8.14
C ALA A 184 6.78 9.08 8.89
N VAL A 185 7.08 7.99 8.18
CA VAL A 185 7.24 6.63 8.72
C VAL A 185 8.72 6.44 9.05
N ASP A 186 9.20 7.20 10.04
CA ASP A 186 10.61 7.28 10.39
C ASP A 186 11.14 6.06 11.19
N LYS A 187 12.40 6.17 11.59
CA LYS A 187 13.15 5.11 12.28
C LYS A 187 12.56 4.65 13.62
N ARG A 188 11.59 5.39 14.19
CA ARG A 188 10.86 4.93 15.40
C ARG A 188 10.11 3.63 15.16
N PHE A 189 9.84 3.31 13.90
CA PHE A 189 9.17 2.09 13.48
C PHE A 189 10.14 1.05 12.89
N ASP A 190 11.47 1.25 12.94
CA ASP A 190 12.45 0.30 12.40
C ASP A 190 12.52 -0.98 13.24
N ASP A 191 12.22 -0.89 14.55
CA ASP A 191 12.04 -2.04 15.43
C ASP A 191 10.54 -2.37 15.55
N TRP A 192 10.20 -3.65 15.75
CA TRP A 192 8.80 -4.06 15.87
C TRP A 192 8.10 -3.33 17.01
N VAL A 193 7.06 -2.60 16.65
CA VAL A 193 6.11 -1.97 17.57
C VAL A 193 4.70 -2.19 17.04
N PRO A 194 3.74 -2.57 17.91
CA PRO A 194 2.34 -2.61 17.52
C PRO A 194 1.90 -1.22 17.05
N LEU A 195 1.32 -1.14 15.85
CA LEU A 195 0.84 0.13 15.32
C LEU A 195 -0.36 0.64 16.15
N ARG A 196 -0.18 1.77 16.84
CA ARG A 196 -1.24 2.38 17.64
C ARG A 196 -2.00 3.41 16.82
N ALA A 197 -3.21 3.71 17.28
CA ALA A 197 -4.00 4.79 16.69
C ALA A 197 -3.29 6.17 16.78
N SER A 198 -2.52 6.41 17.84
CA SER A 198 -1.67 7.60 17.98
C SER A 198 -0.60 7.69 16.90
N ASP A 199 -0.02 6.55 16.51
CA ASP A 199 1.05 6.50 15.51
C ASP A 199 0.48 6.78 14.12
N VAL A 200 -0.72 6.26 13.82
CA VAL A 200 -1.46 6.59 12.59
C VAL A 200 -1.77 8.09 12.52
N ALA A 201 -2.17 8.71 13.63
CA ALA A 201 -2.38 10.16 13.67
C ALA A 201 -1.10 10.96 13.44
N ASP A 202 0.00 10.60 14.12
CA ASP A 202 1.29 11.28 14.00
C ASP A 202 1.81 11.22 12.56
N VAL A 203 1.77 10.04 11.93
CA VAL A 203 2.16 9.86 10.53
C VAL A 203 1.26 10.68 9.61
N ALA A 204 -0.07 10.65 9.82
CA ALA A 204 -1.02 11.41 9.02
C ALA A 204 -0.79 12.93 9.10
N GLU A 205 -0.60 13.46 10.30
CA GLU A 205 -0.35 14.89 10.52
C GLU A 205 0.99 15.32 9.89
N ARG A 206 2.07 14.55 10.14
CA ARG A 206 3.40 14.85 9.60
C ARG A 206 3.42 14.84 8.08
N LEU A 207 2.91 13.76 7.48
CA LEU A 207 2.87 13.64 6.03
C LEU A 207 2.03 14.75 5.39
N THR A 208 0.87 15.04 5.97
CA THR A 208 -0.01 16.14 5.51
C THR A 208 0.71 17.48 5.55
N ARG A 209 1.36 17.80 6.67
CA ARG A 209 2.11 19.05 6.82
C ARG A 209 3.18 19.20 5.76
N ASP A 210 3.97 18.15 5.53
CA ASP A 210 5.10 18.20 4.61
C ASP A 210 4.62 18.29 3.14
N VAL A 211 3.54 17.60 2.79
CA VAL A 211 2.91 17.68 1.45
C VAL A 211 2.32 19.06 1.19
N LEU A 212 1.61 19.64 2.16
CA LEU A 212 1.03 20.98 2.00
C LEU A 212 2.11 22.06 1.93
N SER A 213 3.15 21.94 2.75
CA SER A 213 4.34 22.81 2.69
C SER A 213 5.01 22.76 1.32
N LEU A 214 5.17 21.56 0.74
CA LEU A 214 5.70 21.39 -0.62
C LEU A 214 4.82 22.11 -1.68
N ALA A 215 3.50 22.13 -1.48
CA ALA A 215 2.56 22.84 -2.33
C ALA A 215 2.50 24.35 -2.07
N GLY A 216 3.27 24.88 -1.12
CA GLY A 216 3.23 26.30 -0.71
C GLY A 216 1.97 26.66 0.07
N ILE A 217 1.29 25.68 0.65
CA ILE A 217 0.07 25.84 1.44
C ILE A 217 0.47 25.75 2.91
N GLU A 218 0.51 26.89 3.60
CA GLU A 218 0.69 26.90 5.05
C GLU A 218 -0.58 26.34 5.71
N PRO A 219 -0.49 25.22 6.44
CA PRO A 219 -1.60 24.74 7.24
C PRO A 219 -1.98 25.85 8.23
N ALA A 220 -3.28 26.12 8.41
CA ALA A 220 -3.70 27.01 9.48
C ALA A 220 -3.09 26.50 10.79
N ALA A 221 -2.47 27.39 11.57
CA ALA A 221 -1.94 27.05 12.89
C ALA A 221 -3.02 26.26 13.66
N VAL A 222 -2.63 25.17 14.32
CA VAL A 222 -3.53 24.40 15.19
C VAL A 222 -4.11 25.38 16.20
N THR A 223 -5.35 25.81 15.97
CA THR A 223 -6.07 26.65 16.92
C THR A 223 -6.76 25.69 17.87
N ASP A 224 -6.50 25.84 19.16
CA ASP A 224 -7.17 25.11 20.26
C ASP A 224 -8.69 25.37 20.33
N ASN A 225 -9.26 26.03 19.33
CA ASN A 225 -10.67 26.40 19.27
C ASN A 225 -11.45 25.31 18.54
N TRP A 226 -11.59 24.16 19.21
CA TRP A 226 -12.37 23.02 18.76
C TRP A 226 -13.87 23.27 18.98
N PRO A 227 -14.76 22.82 18.07
CA PRO A 227 -16.20 22.91 18.29
C PRO A 227 -16.64 22.00 19.46
N ASP A 228 -17.45 22.55 20.38
CA ASP A 228 -18.02 21.83 21.55
C ASP A 228 -18.93 20.65 21.19
N SER A 229 -19.28 20.48 19.91
CA SER A 229 -20.11 19.38 19.42
C SER A 229 -19.56 18.77 18.13
N TRP A 230 -19.38 17.45 18.18
CA TRP A 230 -18.62 16.64 17.22
C TRP A 230 -19.52 16.01 16.15
N PRO A 231 -19.10 15.88 14.87
CA PRO A 231 -19.85 15.16 13.84
C PRO A 231 -19.88 13.64 14.08
N GLN A 232 -21.03 13.00 13.84
CA GLN A 232 -21.27 11.56 14.06
C GLN A 232 -20.46 10.58 13.20
N SER A 233 -19.62 11.06 12.27
CA SER A 233 -18.87 10.24 11.31
C SER A 233 -17.38 10.06 11.63
N TRP A 234 -16.92 10.45 12.82
CA TRP A 234 -15.52 10.34 13.22
C TRP A 234 -15.17 8.97 13.85
N PRO A 235 -13.94 8.46 13.66
CA PRO A 235 -13.45 7.28 14.38
C PRO A 235 -13.36 7.53 15.90
N THR A 236 -13.92 6.59 16.67
CA THR A 236 -14.21 6.68 18.13
C THR A 236 -13.01 6.86 19.06
N TRP A 237 -11.76 6.73 18.60
CA TRP A 237 -10.57 6.68 19.47
C TRP A 237 -9.95 8.05 19.80
N ARG A 238 -10.37 9.15 19.15
CA ARG A 238 -9.95 10.52 19.54
C ARG A 238 -10.74 11.06 20.74
N ALA A 239 -11.91 10.48 21.04
CA ALA A 239 -12.69 10.83 22.24
C ALA A 239 -12.04 10.31 23.54
N THR A 240 -11.16 9.31 23.47
CA THR A 240 -10.55 8.67 24.65
C THR A 240 -9.23 9.31 25.11
N ASN A 241 -8.61 10.19 24.32
CA ASN A 241 -7.33 10.82 24.68
C ASN A 241 -7.46 12.14 25.45
N THR A 242 -8.67 12.70 25.58
CA THR A 242 -8.89 13.93 26.37
C THR A 242 -9.18 13.67 27.84
N THR A 243 -9.39 12.43 28.27
CA THR A 243 -9.67 12.10 29.68
C THR A 243 -8.41 11.84 30.53
N GLY A 244 -7.22 12.20 30.04
CA GLY A 244 -5.95 11.78 30.61
C GLY A 244 -5.05 12.87 31.19
N HIS A 245 -5.53 14.07 31.50
CA HIS A 245 -4.75 15.05 32.27
C HIS A 245 -5.62 15.72 33.34
N GLY A 246 -5.56 15.16 34.54
CA GLY A 246 -5.99 15.75 35.82
C GLY A 246 -4.96 15.40 36.88
#